data_AF-A0A8T5XNU3-F1
#
_entry.id   AF-A0A8T5XNU3-F1
#
_cell.length_a   1.000
_cell.length_b   1.000
_cell.length_c   1.000
_cell.angle_alpha   90.00
_cell.angle_beta   90.00
_cell.angle_gamma   90.00
#
_symmetry.space_group_name_H-M   'P 1'
#
loop_
_entity.id
_entity.type
_entity.pdbx_description
1 polymer ?
#
loop_
_entity_poly.entity_id
_entity_poly.type
_entity_poly.pdbx_seq_one_letter_code
_entity_poly.pdbx_strand_id
1 'polypeptide(L)'
;MKVVIVYGNQRKGSTYNCVKIIKEKLKNLDDITFDEFWLPKAIPNFCRGCFSCFLNGEDTCPHYDNVKPIVEKIINSDAVILASPVYGLDVTGAMKTFIDHLCYMWISHRPNKKMFSKIGFTVSTTAGMGTKSSNKTMRRALDYMGIKRTFCFGTAVAATSWEEVKEIKKNKIEKKLNKKATKFYKAINNRKKLSDRLFTRFLFKIIKNMVSSFNDGHYDKEYWKSMGWLNKSDPFI
;
A
#
# COMPACT_ATOMS: atom_id res chain seq x y z
N MET A 1 0.95 14.75 10.81
CA MET A 1 0.99 13.35 10.28
C MET A 1 1.30 13.35 8.79
N LYS A 2 2.03 12.35 8.26
CA LYS A 2 2.35 12.23 6.83
C LYS A 2 1.62 11.06 6.19
N VAL A 3 0.87 11.29 5.12
CA VAL A 3 0.13 10.24 4.38
C VAL A 3 0.58 10.22 2.93
N VAL A 4 1.00 9.05 2.44
CA VAL A 4 1.27 8.86 1.01
C VAL A 4 0.02 8.32 0.33
N ILE A 5 -0.32 8.84 -0.84
CA ILE A 5 -1.44 8.40 -1.65
C ILE A 5 -0.92 8.00 -3.03
N VAL A 6 -1.27 6.80 -3.48
CA VAL A 6 -0.94 6.31 -4.81
C VAL A 6 -2.23 6.06 -5.58
N TYR A 7 -2.42 6.81 -6.67
CA TYR A 7 -3.55 6.68 -7.58
C TYR A 7 -3.19 5.76 -8.75
N GLY A 8 -4.04 4.75 -9.01
CA GLY A 8 -3.87 3.78 -10.09
C GLY A 8 -4.12 4.32 -11.50
N ASN A 9 -4.58 5.56 -11.63
CA ASN A 9 -4.68 6.25 -12.91
C ASN A 9 -4.54 7.77 -12.70
N GLN A 10 -4.50 8.53 -13.80
CA GLN A 10 -4.40 10.00 -13.78
C GLN A 10 -5.77 10.70 -13.75
N ARG A 11 -6.89 9.94 -13.84
CA ARG A 11 -8.22 10.53 -13.93
C ARG A 11 -8.69 11.02 -12.56
N LYS A 12 -9.14 12.27 -12.48
CA LYS A 12 -9.86 12.82 -11.32
C LYS A 12 -11.33 12.36 -11.26
N GLY A 13 -11.56 11.06 -11.46
CA GLY A 13 -12.91 10.46 -11.46
C GLY A 13 -13.39 10.01 -10.07
N SER A 14 -14.26 9.00 -10.03
CA SER A 14 -14.90 8.55 -8.78
C SER A 14 -13.94 8.05 -7.71
N THR A 15 -12.86 7.35 -8.09
CA THR A 15 -11.83 6.90 -7.14
C THR A 15 -11.14 8.10 -6.49
N TYR A 16 -10.76 9.10 -7.29
CA TYR A 16 -10.14 10.33 -6.80
C TYR A 16 -11.08 11.07 -5.84
N ASN A 17 -12.36 11.24 -6.19
CA ASN A 17 -13.33 11.91 -5.32
C ASN A 17 -13.56 11.15 -4.01
N CYS A 18 -13.54 9.81 -4.01
CA CYS A 18 -13.55 9.04 -2.76
C CYS A 18 -12.33 9.34 -1.88
N VAL A 19 -11.15 9.45 -2.47
CA VAL A 19 -9.94 9.83 -1.72
C VAL A 19 -10.00 11.29 -1.26
N LYS A 20 -10.57 12.19 -2.06
CA LYS A 20 -10.79 13.60 -1.68
C LYS A 20 -11.62 13.70 -0.40
N ILE A 21 -12.73 12.96 -0.30
CA ILE A 21 -13.55 12.87 0.93
C ILE A 21 -12.71 12.39 2.12
N ILE A 22 -11.86 11.37 1.93
CA ILE A 22 -10.96 10.89 3.00
C ILE A 22 -9.98 12.01 3.42
N LYS A 23 -9.34 12.68 2.46
CA LYS A 23 -8.39 13.76 2.73
C LYS A 23 -9.04 14.91 3.49
N GLU A 24 -10.21 15.35 3.08
CA GLU A 24 -10.98 16.41 3.76
C GLU A 24 -11.33 16.00 5.18
N LYS A 25 -11.82 14.76 5.38
CA LYS A 25 -12.11 14.27 6.72
C LYS A 25 -10.88 14.23 7.61
N LEU A 26 -9.73 13.83 7.06
CA LEU A 26 -8.46 13.76 7.77
C LEU A 26 -7.96 15.17 8.14
N LYS A 27 -7.97 16.13 7.21
CA LYS A 27 -7.59 17.53 7.47
C LYS A 27 -8.44 18.20 8.54
N ASN A 28 -9.71 17.84 8.62
CA ASN A 28 -10.61 18.36 9.67
C ASN A 28 -10.36 17.75 11.06
N LEU A 29 -9.51 16.73 11.17
CA LEU A 29 -9.19 16.07 12.44
C LEU A 29 -7.82 16.46 12.98
N ASP A 30 -6.88 16.86 12.13
CA ASP A 30 -5.47 17.07 12.48
C ASP A 30 -4.70 17.79 11.37
N ASP A 31 -3.48 18.23 11.65
CA ASP A 31 -2.55 18.73 10.65
C ASP A 31 -1.88 17.57 9.89
N ILE A 32 -2.34 17.36 8.66
CA ILE A 32 -1.98 16.21 7.82
C ILE A 32 -1.44 16.69 6.48
N THR A 33 -0.22 16.24 6.18
CA THR A 33 0.42 16.43 4.89
C THR A 33 0.22 15.21 4.01
N PHE A 34 0.04 15.45 2.71
CA PHE A 34 -0.22 14.41 1.72
C PHE A 34 0.83 14.47 0.60
N ASP A 35 1.54 13.37 0.40
CA ASP A 35 2.37 13.15 -0.78
C ASP A 35 1.59 12.29 -1.78
N GLU A 36 1.32 12.82 -2.99
CA GLU A 36 0.43 12.21 -3.96
C GLU A 36 1.18 11.75 -5.22
N PHE A 37 1.04 10.48 -5.56
CA PHE A 37 1.63 9.88 -6.75
C PHE A 37 0.54 9.38 -7.69
N TRP A 38 0.70 9.66 -8.97
CA TRP A 38 -0.27 9.32 -10.01
C TRP A 38 0.34 8.34 -10.99
N LEU A 39 -0.27 7.17 -11.15
CA LEU A 39 0.19 6.16 -12.09
C LEU A 39 -0.54 6.31 -13.44
N PRO A 40 0.11 5.99 -14.58
CA PRO A 40 1.50 5.51 -14.70
C PRO A 40 2.55 6.64 -14.65
N LYS A 41 2.18 7.93 -14.52
CA LYS A 41 3.15 9.04 -14.55
C LYS A 41 4.33 8.86 -13.58
N ALA A 42 4.08 8.38 -12.35
CA ALA A 42 5.14 8.15 -11.36
C ALA A 42 5.98 6.89 -11.63
N ILE A 43 5.40 5.84 -12.22
CA ILE A 43 6.10 4.60 -12.63
C ILE A 43 5.58 4.22 -14.02
N PRO A 44 6.22 4.74 -15.09
CA PRO A 44 5.70 4.59 -16.45
C PRO A 44 5.98 3.23 -17.07
N ASN A 45 7.05 2.57 -16.63
CA ASN A 45 7.52 1.32 -17.20
C ASN A 45 6.98 0.10 -16.45
N PHE A 46 6.70 -1.00 -17.17
CA PHE A 46 6.31 -2.28 -16.57
C PHE A 46 7.49 -2.97 -15.89
N CYS A 47 7.24 -3.72 -14.81
CA CYS A 47 8.28 -4.53 -14.20
C CYS A 47 8.71 -5.61 -15.20
N ARG A 48 10.01 -5.69 -15.49
CA ARG A 48 10.55 -6.65 -16.47
C ARG A 48 10.64 -8.08 -15.94
N GLY A 49 10.42 -8.29 -14.64
CA GLY A 49 10.66 -9.59 -14.01
C GLY A 49 12.12 -10.05 -14.11
N CYS A 50 13.07 -9.11 -14.20
CA CYS A 50 14.49 -9.42 -14.44
C CYS A 50 15.27 -9.90 -13.22
N PHE A 51 14.64 -9.95 -12.04
CA PHE A 51 15.23 -10.35 -10.76
C PHE A 51 16.43 -9.54 -10.26
N SER A 52 16.89 -8.51 -10.99
CA SER A 52 18.05 -7.70 -10.61
C SER A 52 17.91 -7.11 -9.20
N CYS A 53 16.73 -6.55 -8.89
CA CYS A 53 16.45 -6.05 -7.55
C CYS A 53 16.51 -7.12 -6.46
N PHE A 54 16.22 -8.38 -6.75
CA PHE A 54 16.32 -9.47 -5.76
C PHE A 54 17.76 -9.93 -5.55
N LEU A 55 18.49 -10.12 -6.64
CA LEU A 55 19.82 -10.74 -6.65
C LEU A 55 20.93 -9.75 -6.27
N ASN A 56 20.82 -8.50 -6.73
CA ASN A 56 21.92 -7.53 -6.70
C ASN A 56 21.60 -6.26 -5.91
N GLY A 57 20.38 -6.10 -5.41
CA GLY A 57 19.93 -4.90 -4.69
C GLY A 57 18.98 -4.02 -5.50
N GLU A 58 18.08 -3.32 -4.83
CA GLU A 58 17.01 -2.55 -5.46
C GLU A 58 17.48 -1.38 -6.35
N ASP A 59 18.67 -0.86 -6.10
CA ASP A 59 19.37 0.16 -6.90
C ASP A 59 19.79 -0.33 -8.29
N THR A 60 19.88 -1.64 -8.48
CA THR A 60 20.16 -2.25 -9.79
C THR A 60 18.92 -2.41 -10.68
N CYS A 61 17.73 -2.06 -10.17
CA CYS A 61 16.53 -2.06 -11.00
C CYS A 61 16.67 -1.07 -12.17
N PRO A 62 16.39 -1.45 -13.42
CA PRO A 62 16.47 -0.53 -14.56
C PRO A 62 15.46 0.63 -14.48
N HIS A 63 14.51 0.58 -13.55
CA HIS A 63 13.52 1.63 -13.29
C HIS A 63 13.71 2.25 -11.89
N TYR A 64 14.89 2.11 -11.28
CA TYR A 64 15.19 2.59 -9.94
C TYR A 64 14.84 4.07 -9.73
N ASP A 65 15.17 4.93 -10.69
CA ASP A 65 14.91 6.37 -10.59
C ASP A 65 13.41 6.72 -10.52
N ASN A 66 12.53 5.85 -11.04
CA ASN A 66 11.08 6.01 -10.88
C ASN A 66 10.57 5.38 -9.57
N VAL A 67 11.15 4.26 -9.14
CA VAL A 67 10.70 3.49 -7.97
C VAL A 67 11.18 4.11 -6.65
N LYS A 68 12.44 4.55 -6.58
CA LYS A 68 13.06 5.06 -5.36
C LYS A 68 12.29 6.23 -4.74
N PRO A 69 11.87 7.28 -5.48
CA PRO A 69 11.25 8.45 -4.86
C PRO A 69 9.94 8.12 -4.14
N ILE A 70 9.12 7.23 -4.71
CA ILE A 70 7.86 6.81 -4.10
C ILE A 70 8.09 5.87 -2.91
N VAL A 71 9.07 4.97 -3.00
CA VAL A 71 9.46 4.08 -1.89
C VAL A 71 9.94 4.87 -0.68
N GLU A 72 10.80 5.88 -0.90
CA GLU A 72 11.30 6.74 0.18
C GLU A 72 10.18 7.52 0.88
N LYS A 73 9.22 8.06 0.11
CA LYS A 73 8.04 8.70 0.70
C LYS A 73 7.20 7.72 1.50
N ILE A 74 6.98 6.50 1.00
CA ILE A 74 6.25 5.45 1.72
C ILE A 74 6.96 5.07 3.02
N ILE A 75 8.27 4.84 2.99
CA ILE A 75 9.07 4.48 4.18
C ILE A 75 9.02 5.58 5.24
N ASN A 76 8.96 6.86 4.84
CA ASN A 76 8.96 8.00 5.75
C ASN A 76 7.57 8.55 6.11
N SER A 77 6.49 7.92 5.65
CA SER A 77 5.11 8.30 6.01
C SER A 77 4.61 7.62 7.28
N ASP A 78 3.49 8.08 7.86
CA ASP A 78 2.77 7.35 8.91
C ASP A 78 1.77 6.35 8.33
N ALA A 79 1.28 6.62 7.12
CA ALA A 79 0.22 5.85 6.48
C ALA A 79 0.33 5.86 4.95
N VAL A 80 -0.31 4.86 4.32
CA VAL A 80 -0.34 4.67 2.86
C VAL A 80 -1.76 4.44 2.39
N ILE A 81 -2.20 5.18 1.37
CA ILE A 81 -3.47 4.97 0.69
C ILE A 81 -3.18 4.48 -0.73
N LEU A 82 -3.69 3.29 -1.08
CA LEU A 82 -3.69 2.81 -2.47
C LEU A 82 -5.10 2.97 -3.04
N ALA A 83 -5.22 3.70 -4.13
CA ALA A 83 -6.50 4.05 -4.71
C ALA A 83 -6.54 3.69 -6.19
N SER A 84 -7.37 2.74 -6.60
CA SER A 84 -7.47 2.32 -8.00
C SER A 84 -8.93 2.18 -8.43
N PRO A 85 -9.33 2.66 -9.61
CA PRO A 85 -10.57 2.20 -10.20
C PRO A 85 -10.43 0.71 -10.56
N VAL A 86 -11.58 0.09 -10.83
CA VAL A 86 -11.66 -1.31 -11.23
C VAL A 86 -11.76 -1.42 -12.74
N TYR A 87 -10.77 -2.03 -13.38
CA TYR A 87 -10.77 -2.39 -14.79
C TYR A 87 -10.37 -3.86 -14.92
N GLY A 88 -11.03 -4.62 -15.79
CA GLY A 88 -10.79 -6.07 -15.90
C GLY A 88 -11.04 -6.83 -14.59
N LEU A 89 -12.02 -6.38 -13.78
CA LEU A 89 -12.38 -6.93 -12.46
C LEU A 89 -11.29 -6.86 -11.37
N ASP A 90 -10.18 -6.17 -11.60
CA ASP A 90 -9.14 -5.95 -10.58
C ASP A 90 -8.62 -4.50 -10.60
N VAL A 91 -7.51 -4.24 -9.93
CA VAL A 91 -6.80 -2.96 -10.00
C VAL A 91 -6.42 -2.62 -11.45
N THR A 92 -6.18 -1.34 -11.70
CA THR A 92 -5.59 -0.88 -12.97
C THR A 92 -4.25 -1.58 -13.25
N GLY A 93 -3.92 -1.77 -14.53
CA GLY A 93 -2.60 -2.26 -14.94
C GLY A 93 -1.45 -1.42 -14.36
N ALA A 94 -1.63 -0.10 -14.26
CA ALA A 94 -0.64 0.78 -13.66
C ALA A 94 -0.47 0.56 -12.15
N MET A 95 -1.55 0.37 -11.39
CA MET A 95 -1.46 -0.02 -9.97
C MET A 95 -0.80 -1.39 -9.79
N LYS A 96 -1.10 -2.37 -10.66
CA LYS A 96 -0.43 -3.67 -10.65
C LYS A 96 1.08 -3.52 -10.93
N THR A 97 1.43 -2.68 -11.88
CA THR A 97 2.83 -2.34 -12.22
C THR A 97 3.58 -1.75 -11.03
N PHE A 98 2.96 -0.81 -10.32
CA PHE A 98 3.52 -0.27 -9.08
C PHE A 98 3.76 -1.38 -8.05
N ILE A 99 2.79 -2.28 -7.84
CA ILE A 99 2.93 -3.41 -6.91
C ILE A 99 4.10 -4.33 -7.33
N ASP A 100 4.23 -4.63 -8.62
CA ASP A 100 5.26 -5.55 -9.13
C ASP A 100 6.69 -5.04 -8.96
N HIS A 101 6.89 -3.72 -8.95
CA HIS A 101 8.20 -3.14 -8.64
C HIS A 101 8.58 -3.23 -7.16
N LEU A 102 7.61 -3.44 -6.26
CA LEU A 102 7.83 -3.43 -4.81
C LEU A 102 7.94 -4.83 -4.18
N CYS A 103 7.93 -5.90 -4.98
CA CYS A 103 7.99 -7.26 -4.43
C CYS A 103 9.29 -7.54 -3.64
N TYR A 104 10.41 -6.87 -3.95
CA TYR A 104 11.67 -7.00 -3.21
C TYR A 104 11.57 -6.54 -1.74
N MET A 105 10.64 -5.64 -1.43
CA MET A 105 10.41 -5.14 -0.07
C MET A 105 9.28 -5.88 0.67
N TRP A 106 8.87 -7.05 0.20
CA TRP A 106 7.90 -7.90 0.90
C TRP A 106 8.58 -8.72 1.98
N ILE A 107 7.81 -9.22 2.95
CA ILE A 107 8.29 -10.03 4.08
C ILE A 107 9.07 -11.25 3.62
N SER A 108 8.77 -11.82 2.45
CA SER A 108 9.52 -12.94 1.86
C SER A 108 10.96 -12.59 1.46
N HIS A 109 11.29 -11.31 1.41
CA HIS A 109 12.57 -10.77 0.93
C HIS A 109 13.09 -9.74 1.93
N ARG A 110 13.08 -8.44 1.60
CA ARG A 110 13.72 -7.40 2.41
C ARG A 110 12.72 -6.34 2.88
N PRO A 111 11.77 -6.71 3.77
CA PRO A 111 10.80 -5.74 4.27
C PRO A 111 11.50 -4.66 5.08
N ASN A 112 11.03 -3.41 5.00
CA ASN A 112 11.61 -2.33 5.81
C ASN A 112 10.95 -2.28 7.20
N LYS A 113 11.74 -2.24 8.29
CA LYS A 113 11.23 -2.20 9.68
C LYS A 113 10.15 -1.12 9.89
N LYS A 114 10.31 0.06 9.28
CA LYS A 114 9.37 1.18 9.44
C LYS A 114 7.96 0.84 8.95
N MET A 115 7.80 -0.12 8.04
CA MET A 115 6.50 -0.54 7.49
C MET A 115 5.61 -1.23 8.54
N PHE A 116 6.21 -1.96 9.50
CA PHE A 116 5.47 -2.75 10.49
C PHE A 116 4.63 -1.92 11.48
N SER A 117 4.82 -0.60 11.51
CA SER A 117 4.02 0.31 12.34
C SER A 117 2.96 1.10 11.55
N LYS A 118 3.03 1.11 10.22
CA LYS A 118 2.18 1.96 9.37
C LYS A 118 0.75 1.42 9.28
N ILE A 119 -0.17 2.31 8.92
CA ILE A 119 -1.57 1.96 8.64
C ILE A 119 -1.86 2.14 7.14
N GLY A 120 -2.48 1.15 6.54
CA GLY A 120 -2.89 1.15 5.14
C GLY A 120 -4.37 1.45 4.95
N PHE A 121 -4.72 2.04 3.80
CA PHE A 121 -6.11 2.17 3.36
C PHE A 121 -6.20 1.91 1.85
N THR A 122 -6.97 0.90 1.43
CA THR A 122 -7.27 0.64 0.02
C THR A 122 -8.62 1.20 -0.37
N VAL A 123 -8.69 1.86 -1.52
CA VAL A 123 -9.89 2.50 -2.06
C VAL A 123 -10.09 2.06 -3.51
N SER A 124 -11.26 1.51 -3.83
CA SER A 124 -11.62 1.21 -5.22
C SER A 124 -13.04 1.60 -5.58
N THR A 125 -13.21 2.04 -6.82
CA THR A 125 -14.53 2.33 -7.40
C THR A 125 -14.70 1.65 -8.74
N THR A 126 -15.92 1.21 -9.03
CA THR A 126 -16.29 0.54 -10.30
C THR A 126 -17.62 1.08 -10.78
N ALA A 127 -17.95 0.98 -12.07
CA ALA A 127 -19.32 1.17 -12.52
C ALA A 127 -20.23 0.02 -12.00
N GLY A 128 -19.74 -1.22 -12.07
CA GLY A 128 -20.48 -2.44 -11.72
C GLY A 128 -19.86 -3.21 -10.56
N MET A 129 -19.02 -4.20 -10.86
CA MET A 129 -18.45 -5.13 -9.86
C MET A 129 -16.92 -5.13 -9.84
N GLY A 130 -16.32 -5.97 -8.98
CA GLY A 130 -14.87 -6.20 -8.89
C GLY A 130 -14.12 -5.53 -7.74
N THR A 131 -14.74 -4.59 -7.02
CA THR A 131 -14.06 -3.86 -5.91
C THR A 131 -13.52 -4.76 -4.79
N LYS A 132 -14.12 -5.93 -4.57
CA LYS A 132 -13.62 -6.93 -3.61
C LYS A 132 -12.27 -7.49 -4.05
N SER A 133 -12.10 -7.83 -5.33
CA SER A 133 -10.82 -8.33 -5.86
C SER A 133 -9.78 -7.22 -5.83
N SER A 134 -10.09 -6.04 -6.38
CA SER A 134 -9.14 -4.92 -6.44
C SER A 134 -8.64 -4.51 -5.05
N ASN A 135 -9.53 -4.43 -4.06
CA ASN A 135 -9.13 -4.13 -2.69
C ASN A 135 -8.31 -5.26 -2.05
N LYS A 136 -8.58 -6.53 -2.39
CA LYS A 136 -7.81 -7.69 -1.93
C LYS A 136 -6.39 -7.65 -2.51
N THR A 137 -6.24 -7.32 -3.79
CA THR A 137 -4.94 -7.15 -4.45
C THR A 137 -4.10 -6.07 -3.78
N MET A 138 -4.64 -4.84 -3.66
CA MET A 138 -3.93 -3.75 -2.97
C MET A 138 -3.65 -4.07 -1.50
N ARG A 139 -4.60 -4.68 -0.79
CA ARG A 139 -4.41 -5.04 0.61
C ARG A 139 -3.31 -6.07 0.76
N ARG A 140 -3.27 -7.10 -0.10
CA ARG A 140 -2.24 -8.12 -0.06
C ARG A 140 -0.85 -7.51 -0.23
N ALA A 141 -0.68 -6.57 -1.18
CA ALA A 141 0.58 -5.86 -1.34
C ALA A 141 1.00 -5.15 -0.04
N LEU A 142 0.11 -4.36 0.57
CA LEU A 142 0.38 -3.67 1.84
C LEU A 142 0.70 -4.65 2.98
N ASP A 143 -0.07 -5.73 3.09
CA ASP A 143 0.07 -6.76 4.12
C ASP A 143 1.42 -7.49 4.01
N TYR A 144 1.85 -7.82 2.78
CA TYR A 144 3.14 -8.45 2.52
C TYR A 144 4.32 -7.49 2.65
N MET A 145 4.13 -6.17 2.50
CA MET A 145 5.13 -5.17 2.91
C MET A 145 5.19 -4.98 4.43
N GLY A 146 4.34 -5.66 5.20
CA GLY A 146 4.36 -5.64 6.66
C GLY A 146 3.42 -4.65 7.33
N ILE A 147 2.55 -3.95 6.60
CA ILE A 147 1.67 -2.93 7.18
C ILE A 147 0.80 -3.50 8.32
N LYS A 148 0.82 -2.80 9.45
CA LYS A 148 0.22 -3.23 10.72
C LYS A 148 -1.28 -3.51 10.61
N ARG A 149 -1.99 -2.62 9.91
CA ARG A 149 -3.43 -2.72 9.70
C ARG A 149 -3.81 -2.07 8.38
N THR A 150 -4.64 -2.76 7.61
CA THR A 150 -5.15 -2.26 6.31
C THR A 150 -6.66 -2.14 6.34
N PHE A 151 -7.18 -0.92 6.14
CA PHE A 151 -8.58 -0.65 5.89
C PHE A 151 -8.90 -0.81 4.40
N CYS A 152 -10.13 -1.18 4.05
CA CYS A 152 -10.58 -1.30 2.66
C CYS A 152 -11.90 -0.56 2.46
N PHE A 153 -12.06 0.17 1.36
CA PHE A 153 -13.32 0.72 0.91
C PHE A 153 -13.50 0.43 -0.58
N GLY A 154 -14.63 -0.17 -0.94
CA GLY A 154 -15.00 -0.47 -2.31
C GLY A 154 -16.43 -0.04 -2.54
N THR A 155 -16.71 0.61 -3.67
CA THR A 155 -18.08 0.95 -4.04
C THR A 155 -18.32 0.89 -5.55
N ALA A 156 -19.46 0.32 -5.94
CA ALA A 156 -19.98 0.46 -7.29
C ALA A 156 -20.66 1.82 -7.38
N VAL A 157 -20.23 2.72 -8.26
CA VAL A 157 -20.82 4.06 -8.43
C VAL A 157 -21.98 4.07 -9.40
N ALA A 158 -22.09 3.07 -10.29
CA ALA A 158 -23.12 2.98 -11.32
C ALA A 158 -23.19 4.22 -12.24
N ALA A 159 -22.02 4.74 -12.62
CA ALA A 159 -21.84 5.89 -13.51
C ALA A 159 -20.45 5.84 -14.15
N THR A 160 -20.26 6.55 -15.27
CA THR A 160 -18.98 6.61 -15.99
C THR A 160 -18.08 7.77 -15.52
N SER A 161 -18.70 8.82 -14.99
CA SER A 161 -18.08 10.00 -14.37
C SER A 161 -18.55 10.16 -12.92
N TRP A 162 -17.90 11.03 -12.14
CA TRP A 162 -18.33 11.28 -10.75
C TRP A 162 -19.58 12.18 -10.72
N GLU A 163 -19.67 13.08 -11.69
CA GLU A 163 -20.71 14.07 -11.89
C GLU A 163 -22.07 13.37 -12.07
N GLU A 164 -22.11 12.32 -12.90
CA GLU A 164 -23.29 11.48 -13.15
C GLU A 164 -23.71 10.59 -11.97
N VAL A 165 -22.90 10.46 -10.91
CA VAL A 165 -23.29 9.65 -9.75
C VAL A 165 -24.48 10.31 -9.05
N LYS A 166 -25.58 9.57 -8.92
CA LYS A 166 -26.79 10.04 -8.22
C LYS A 166 -26.46 10.59 -6.83
N GLU A 167 -27.07 11.71 -6.46
CA GLU A 167 -26.76 12.43 -5.22
C GLU A 167 -26.96 11.59 -3.96
N ILE A 168 -28.06 10.83 -3.90
CA ILE A 168 -28.34 9.85 -2.83
C ILE A 168 -27.16 8.88 -2.64
N LYS A 169 -26.51 8.51 -3.75
CA LYS A 169 -25.37 7.59 -3.74
C LYS A 169 -24.07 8.27 -3.32
N LYS A 170 -23.82 9.51 -3.76
CA LYS A 170 -22.71 10.35 -3.27
C LYS A 170 -22.79 10.50 -1.74
N ASN A 171 -23.95 10.89 -1.21
CA ASN A 171 -24.20 11.02 0.23
C ASN A 171 -23.94 9.72 1.00
N LYS A 172 -24.37 8.57 0.45
CA LYS A 172 -24.11 7.26 1.06
C LYS A 172 -22.63 6.88 1.05
N ILE A 173 -21.92 7.19 -0.03
CA ILE A 173 -20.47 6.98 -0.15
C ILE A 173 -19.74 7.85 0.86
N GLU A 174 -20.07 9.13 0.94
CA GLU A 174 -19.47 10.10 1.83
C GLU A 174 -19.64 9.70 3.30
N LYS A 175 -20.88 9.40 3.74
CA LYS A 175 -21.16 8.94 5.11
C LYS A 175 -20.31 7.73 5.50
N LYS A 176 -20.18 6.75 4.60
CA LYS A 176 -19.37 5.53 4.84
C LYS A 176 -17.87 5.83 4.88
N LEU A 177 -17.39 6.69 3.98
CA LEU A 177 -16.00 7.10 3.92
C LEU A 177 -15.60 7.90 5.15
N ASN A 178 -16.41 8.88 5.56
CA ASN A 178 -16.19 9.66 6.78
C ASN A 178 -16.06 8.76 8.01
N LYS A 179 -16.95 7.77 8.17
CA LYS A 179 -16.86 6.79 9.27
C LYS A 179 -15.58 5.95 9.21
N LYS A 180 -15.15 5.51 8.03
CA LYS A 180 -13.91 4.73 7.86
C LYS A 180 -12.65 5.58 8.04
N ALA A 181 -12.63 6.80 7.51
CA ALA A 181 -11.54 7.76 7.65
C ALA A 181 -11.30 8.10 9.12
N THR A 182 -12.35 8.31 9.93
CA THR A 182 -12.20 8.46 11.38
C THR A 182 -11.55 7.25 12.05
N LYS A 183 -11.91 6.02 11.65
CA LYS A 183 -11.27 4.80 12.19
C LYS A 183 -9.81 4.67 11.74
N PHE A 184 -9.52 5.02 10.50
CA PHE A 184 -8.18 5.06 9.94
C PHE A 184 -7.31 6.05 10.70
N TYR A 185 -7.77 7.29 10.90
CA TYR A 185 -7.12 8.31 11.72
C TYR A 185 -6.80 7.81 13.14
N LYS A 186 -7.81 7.28 13.84
CA LYS A 186 -7.64 6.71 15.19
C LYS A 186 -6.61 5.59 15.21
N ALA A 187 -6.54 4.75 14.18
CA ALA A 187 -5.55 3.69 14.09
C ALA A 187 -4.12 4.22 13.87
N ILE A 188 -3.94 5.30 13.12
CA ILE A 188 -2.63 5.93 12.92
C ILE A 188 -2.09 6.47 14.24
N ASN A 189 -2.93 7.17 15.00
CA ASN A 189 -2.52 7.77 16.28
C ASN A 189 -2.31 6.72 17.38
N ASN A 190 -3.06 5.62 17.34
CA ASN A 190 -2.92 4.54 18.31
C ASN A 190 -2.06 3.37 17.82
N ARG A 191 -1.26 3.54 16.75
CA ARG A 191 -0.52 2.44 16.11
C ARG A 191 0.39 1.64 17.05
N LYS A 192 0.96 2.30 18.08
CA LYS A 192 1.78 1.63 19.11
C LYS A 192 0.96 0.68 20.00
N LYS A 193 -0.32 0.98 20.22
CA LYS A 193 -1.25 0.17 21.04
C LYS A 193 -1.95 -0.93 20.24
N LEU A 194 -1.89 -0.90 18.91
CA LEU A 194 -2.47 -1.95 18.08
C LEU A 194 -1.64 -3.22 18.23
N SER A 195 -2.30 -4.36 18.38
CA SER A 195 -1.63 -5.65 18.26
C SER A 195 -1.18 -5.90 16.83
N ASP A 196 -0.03 -6.55 16.68
CA ASP A 196 0.41 -7.05 15.39
C ASP A 196 -0.52 -8.14 14.89
N ARG A 197 -0.54 -8.33 13.59
CA ARG A 197 -1.35 -9.38 12.99
C ARG A 197 -0.66 -10.73 13.20
N LEU A 198 -1.42 -11.69 13.72
CA LEU A 198 -0.96 -13.08 13.84
C LEU A 198 -0.42 -13.62 12.51
N PHE A 199 -1.12 -13.34 11.41
CA PHE A 199 -0.65 -13.68 10.05
C PHE A 199 0.74 -13.11 9.75
N THR A 200 0.99 -11.84 10.06
CA THR A 200 2.27 -11.17 9.78
C THR A 200 3.39 -11.74 10.64
N ARG A 201 3.16 -11.95 11.95
CA ARG A 201 4.14 -12.58 12.84
C ARG A 201 4.47 -14.02 12.41
N PHE A 202 3.45 -14.78 12.03
CA PHE A 202 3.59 -16.16 11.55
C PHE A 202 4.37 -16.23 10.24
N LEU A 203 3.98 -15.41 9.24
CA LEU A 203 4.69 -15.32 7.97
C LEU A 203 6.16 -14.91 8.19
N PHE A 204 6.42 -13.91 9.03
CA PHE A 204 7.78 -13.49 9.35
C PHE A 204 8.62 -14.62 9.96
N LYS A 205 8.04 -15.42 10.87
CA LYS A 205 8.73 -16.59 11.45
C LYS A 205 9.04 -17.66 10.41
N ILE A 206 8.11 -17.95 9.48
CA ILE A 206 8.35 -18.90 8.39
C ILE A 206 9.50 -18.41 7.51
N ILE A 207 9.46 -17.15 7.08
CA ILE A 207 10.49 -16.59 6.21
C ILE A 207 11.83 -16.51 6.94
N LYS A 208 11.86 -16.15 8.23
CA LYS A 208 13.08 -16.17 9.04
C LYS A 208 13.78 -17.53 8.96
N ASN A 209 13.03 -18.61 9.16
CA ASN A 209 13.57 -19.97 9.11
C ASN A 209 14.08 -20.30 7.71
N MET A 210 13.33 -19.97 6.66
CA MET A 210 13.73 -20.19 5.27
C MET A 210 15.00 -19.40 4.89
N VAL A 211 15.07 -18.12 5.23
CA VAL A 211 16.22 -17.26 4.94
C VAL A 211 17.46 -17.71 5.74
N SER A 212 17.27 -18.24 6.95
CA SER A 212 18.40 -18.76 7.75
C SER A 212 19.12 -19.93 7.10
N SER A 213 18.43 -20.73 6.27
CA SER A 213 19.02 -21.86 5.54
C SER A 213 19.65 -21.47 4.19
N PHE A 214 19.57 -20.20 3.77
CA PHE A 214 20.26 -19.76 2.56
C PHE A 214 21.78 -19.77 2.77
N ASN A 215 22.55 -19.84 1.68
CA ASN A 215 23.99 -19.72 1.74
C ASN A 215 24.41 -18.30 2.14
N ASP A 216 25.58 -18.17 2.77
CA ASP A 216 26.16 -16.86 3.05
C ASP A 216 26.49 -16.14 1.74
N GLY A 217 26.33 -14.81 1.74
CA GLY A 217 26.41 -14.00 0.52
C GLY A 217 25.09 -13.91 -0.27
N HIS A 218 24.06 -14.69 0.07
CA HIS A 218 22.72 -14.47 -0.47
C HIS A 218 22.17 -13.12 -0.01
N TYR A 219 21.75 -12.27 -0.95
CA TYR A 219 21.38 -10.87 -0.67
C TYR A 219 20.30 -10.72 0.42
N ASP A 220 19.23 -11.53 0.37
CA ASP A 220 18.21 -11.53 1.43
C ASP A 220 18.75 -11.99 2.79
N LYS A 221 19.65 -12.98 2.84
CA LYS A 221 20.22 -13.46 4.11
C LYS A 221 21.09 -12.40 4.75
N GLU A 222 21.95 -11.75 3.97
CA GLU A 222 22.80 -10.66 4.45
C GLU A 222 21.97 -9.46 4.92
N TYR A 223 20.88 -9.13 4.23
CA TYR A 223 19.93 -8.14 4.71
C TYR A 223 19.34 -8.51 6.08
N TRP A 224 18.82 -9.73 6.24
CA TRP A 224 18.24 -10.17 7.51
C TRP A 224 19.27 -10.26 8.65
N LYS A 225 20.52 -10.62 8.35
CA LYS A 225 21.65 -10.56 9.29
C LYS A 225 21.91 -9.12 9.72
N SER A 226 22.00 -8.18 8.77
CA SER A 226 22.25 -6.75 9.05
C SER A 226 21.16 -6.12 9.92
N MET A 227 19.90 -6.58 9.76
CA MET A 227 18.78 -6.17 10.60
C MET A 227 18.76 -6.87 11.96
N GLY A 228 19.61 -7.87 12.19
CA GLY A 228 19.65 -8.69 13.39
C GLY A 228 18.48 -9.66 13.54
N TRP A 229 17.70 -9.89 12.47
CA TRP A 229 16.43 -10.64 12.51
C TRP A 229 16.63 -12.15 12.56
N LEU A 230 17.75 -12.67 12.07
CA LEU A 230 18.07 -14.10 12.19
C LEU A 230 18.37 -14.51 13.64
N ASN A 231 18.84 -13.57 14.47
CA ASN A 231 19.16 -13.82 15.86
C ASN A 231 17.98 -13.45 16.77
N LYS A 232 18.07 -12.34 17.52
CA LYS A 232 17.14 -11.98 18.60
C LYS A 232 16.22 -10.80 18.32
N SER A 233 16.49 -9.97 17.31
CA SER A 233 15.69 -8.74 17.15
C SER A 233 14.30 -9.03 16.58
N ASP A 234 13.28 -8.41 17.20
CA ASP A 234 11.89 -8.48 16.76
C ASP A 234 11.57 -7.19 15.98
N PRO A 235 11.19 -7.27 14.69
CA PRO A 235 10.82 -6.09 13.90
C PRO A 235 9.52 -5.42 14.38
N PHE A 236 8.74 -6.09 15.21
CA PHE A 236 7.43 -5.64 15.70
C PHE A 236 7.52 -4.84 17.02
N ILE A 237 8.71 -4.75 17.63
CA ILE A 237 9.01 -3.96 18.84
C ILE A 237 9.58 -2.59 18.48
#